data_AF-A0A431PWZ1-F1
#
_entry.id   AF-A0A431PWZ1-F1
#
_cell.length_a   1.000
_cell.length_b   1.000
_cell.length_c   1.000
_cell.angle_alpha   90.00
_cell.angle_beta   90.00
_cell.angle_gamma   90.00
#
_symmetry.space_group_name_H-M   'P 1'
#
loop_
_entity.id
_entity.type
_entity.pdbx_description
1 polymer ?
#
loop_
_entity_poly.entity_id
_entity_poly.type
_entity_poly.pdbx_seq_one_letter_code
_entity_poly.pdbx_strand_id
1 'polypeptide(L)' 'MSLLTTTDELAAVCDRFSRHPFVTVDTEFLRETTFWPKVCVI' A
#
# COMPACT_ATOMS: atom_id res chain seq x y z
N MET A 1 -5.25 -13.90 -3.32
CA MET A 1 -4.97 -12.50 -2.94
C MET A 1 -4.19 -12.55 -1.63
N SER A 2 -2.94 -12.09 -1.60
CA SER A 2 -2.08 -12.16 -0.42
C SER A 2 -1.96 -10.76 0.16
N LEU A 3 -2.32 -10.57 1.43
CA LEU A 3 -1.99 -9.35 2.15
C LEU A 3 -0.50 -9.36 2.48
N LEU A 4 0.16 -8.23 2.26
CA LEU A 4 1.53 -7.99 2.71
C LEU A 4 1.43 -7.34 4.08
N THR A 5 2.03 -7.94 5.09
CA THR A 5 1.93 -7.45 6.47
C THR A 5 3.29 -7.21 7.11
N THR A 6 4.36 -7.57 6.41
CA THR A 6 5.74 -7.38 6.84
C THR A 6 6.50 -6.44 5.90
N THR A 7 7.53 -5.79 6.42
CA THR A 7 8.37 -4.88 5.64
C THR A 7 9.19 -5.63 4.57
N ASP A 8 9.61 -6.87 4.84
CA ASP A 8 10.39 -7.66 3.88
C ASP A 8 9.55 -8.04 2.65
N GLU A 9 8.29 -8.41 2.86
CA GLU A 9 7.32 -8.65 1.79
C GLU A 9 7.09 -7.39 0.94
N LEU A 10 6.92 -6.24 1.61
CA LEU A 10 6.76 -4.96 0.93
C LEU A 10 7.99 -4.60 0.09
N ALA A 11 9.20 -4.77 0.65
CA ALA A 11 10.45 -4.48 -0.05
C ALA A 11 10.61 -5.34 -1.31
N ALA A 12 10.28 -6.64 -1.23
CA ALA A 12 10.32 -7.54 -2.38
C ALA A 12 9.33 -7.12 -3.49
N VAL A 13 8.14 -6.63 -3.11
CA VAL A 13 7.16 -6.12 -4.06
C VAL A 13 7.62 -4.80 -4.68
N CYS A 14 8.18 -3.87 -3.89
CA CYS A 14 8.78 -2.64 -4.39
C CYS A 14 9.92 -2.92 -5.39
N ASP A 15 10.82 -3.86 -5.11
CA ASP A 15 11.89 -4.25 -6.03
C ASP A 15 11.33 -4.75 -7.36
N ARG A 16 10.30 -5.61 -7.32
CA ARG A 16 9.61 -6.08 -8.53
C ARG A 16 8.94 -4.93 -9.29
N PHE A 17 8.22 -4.06 -8.59
CA PHE A 17 7.48 -2.95 -9.18
C PHE A 17 8.39 -1.91 -9.83
N SER A 18 9.59 -1.68 -9.28
CA SER A 18 10.59 -0.76 -9.84
C SER A 18 11.04 -1.11 -11.26
N ARG A 19 10.84 -2.35 -11.70
CA ARG A 19 11.20 -2.84 -13.05
C ARG A 19 10.19 -2.45 -14.12
N HIS A 20 9.07 -1.85 -13.73
CA HIS A 20 8.02 -1.40 -14.64
C HIS A 20 8.04 0.12 -14.77
N PRO A 21 7.71 0.68 -15.96
CA PRO A 21 7.74 2.12 -16.19
C PRO A 21 6.65 2.89 -15.43
N PHE A 22 5.60 2.21 -14.95
CA PHE A 22 4.53 2.78 -14.13
C PHE A 22 3.91 1.71 -13.23
N VAL A 23 3.30 2.16 -12.13
CA VAL A 23 2.57 1.34 -11.16
C VAL A 23 1.29 2.07 -10.79
N THR A 24 0.17 1.35 -10.76
CA THR A 24 -1.10 1.88 -10.28
C THR A 24 -1.21 1.61 -8.78
N VAL A 25 -1.55 2.63 -8.00
CA VAL A 25 -1.73 2.54 -6.56
C VAL A 25 -3.10 3.08 -6.23
N ASP A 26 -3.83 2.37 -5.37
CA ASP A 26 -5.11 2.78 -4.83
C ASP A 26 -5.04 2.67 -3.31
N THR A 27 -5.80 3.48 -2.57
CA THR A 27 -5.71 3.50 -1.10
C THR A 27 -7.08 3.49 -0.47
N GLU A 28 -7.24 2.67 0.56
CA GLU A 28 -8.46 2.62 1.36
C GLU A 28 -8.24 3.30 2.70
N PHE A 29 -9.19 4.13 3.15
CA PHE A 29 -9.08 4.88 4.40
C PHE A 29 -10.43 5.09 5.10
N LEU A 30 -10.35 5.34 6.40
CA LEU A 30 -11.47 5.77 7.24
C LEU A 30 -11.34 7.26 7.58
N ARG A 31 -12.46 7.95 7.72
CA ARG A 31 -12.50 9.40 7.99
C ARG A 31 -13.67 9.86 8.87
N GLU A 32 -14.28 8.94 9.61
CA GLU A 32 -15.49 9.19 10.40
C GLU A 32 -15.19 9.90 11.73
N THR A 33 -14.05 9.58 12.37
CA THR A 33 -13.74 10.01 13.74
C THR A 33 -12.37 10.68 13.89
N THR A 34 -11.62 10.81 12.81
CA THR A 34 -10.27 11.37 12.79
C THR A 34 -10.21 12.63 11.94
N PHE A 35 -9.43 13.63 12.37
CA PHE A 35 -9.23 14.85 11.59
C PHE A 35 -8.50 14.58 10.26
N TRP A 36 -7.48 13.71 10.29
CA TRP A 36 -6.81 13.20 9.10
C TRP A 36 -7.35 11.82 8.73
N PRO A 37 -7.46 11.48 7.42
CA PRO A 37 -7.82 10.13 7.00
C PRO A 37 -6.87 9.08 7.59
N LYS A 38 -7.43 8.06 8.22
CA LYS A 38 -6.65 6.91 8.67
C LYS A 38 -6.54 5.93 7.51
N VAL A 39 -5.37 5.91 6.87
CA VAL A 39 -5.06 4.93 5.82
C VAL A 39 -5.12 3.53 6.42
N CYS A 40 -5.89 2.65 5.78
CA CYS A 40 -6.11 1.26 6.19
C CYS A 40 -5.41 0.29 5.25
N VAL A 41 -5.37 0.60 3.94
CA VAL A 41 -4.71 -0.21 2.90
C VAL A 41 -4.08 0.70 1.85
N ILE A 42 -2.97 0.24 1.29
CA ILE A 42 -2.27 0.78 0.12
C ILE A 42 -2.07 -0.39 -0.85
#